data_AF-A0A8J4T8F0-F1
#
_entry.id   AF-A0A8J4T8F0-F1
#
_cell.length_a   1.000
_cell.length_b   1.000
_cell.length_c   1.000
_cell.angle_alpha   90.00
_cell.angle_beta   90.00
_cell.angle_gamma   90.00
#
_symmetry.space_group_name_H-M   'P 1'
#
loop_
_entity.id
_entity.type
_entity.pdbx_description
1 polymer ?
#
loop_
_entity_poly.entity_id
_entity_poly.type
_entity_poly.pdbx_seq_one_letter_code
_entity_poly.pdbx_strand_id
1 'polypeptide(L)'
;MQSEERPLIEVHSLMFSSSQEETGAPTKDPVEYGELVVLGYNGSLPSGDRGRRRSRFALYKRVKANGVKPSTVHILNNPQASKAVNCKGQHSISYTLSRNHTVVVEYSHDKDTDMFQIGRSTESPIDFVVTDTVSGGTDGEDSPITQSTISRFACRIVCERNPPYTARIYAAGFDTSKNIFLGEKAAKWKNPDGQMDGLTTNGVLVMHPRGGFTEESKPGVWREISVCGDVYTLRETRSAQTRGKL
;
A
#
# COMPACT_ATOMS: atom_id res chain seq x y z
N MET A 1 0.93 -20.07 -26.14
CA MET A 1 -0.29 -19.67 -25.40
C MET A 1 -0.23 -20.40 -24.05
N GLN A 2 0.48 -19.82 -23.10
CA GLN A 2 0.58 -20.32 -21.73
C GLN A 2 0.04 -19.18 -20.85
N SER A 3 -1.06 -19.45 -20.17
CA SER A 3 -1.65 -18.58 -19.17
C SER A 3 -0.74 -18.60 -17.94
N GLU A 4 -0.02 -17.50 -17.70
CA GLU A 4 0.71 -17.32 -16.44
C GLU A 4 -0.30 -17.12 -15.30
N GLU A 5 -0.29 -18.07 -14.38
CA GLU A 5 -1.08 -18.10 -13.17
C GLU A 5 -0.67 -16.95 -12.24
N ARG A 6 -1.67 -16.27 -11.69
CA ARG A 6 -1.48 -15.16 -10.74
C ARG A 6 -0.92 -15.74 -9.43
N PRO A 7 0.12 -15.16 -8.82
CA PRO A 7 0.68 -15.72 -7.59
C PRO A 7 -0.30 -15.52 -6.43
N LEU A 8 -0.85 -16.64 -5.94
CA LEU A 8 -1.63 -16.76 -4.71
C LEU A 8 -0.67 -16.83 -3.51
N ILE A 9 -1.03 -16.15 -2.42
CA ILE A 9 -0.34 -16.27 -1.13
C ILE A 9 -1.15 -17.27 -0.30
N GLU A 10 -0.54 -18.40 0.06
CA GLU A 10 -1.07 -19.34 1.04
C GLU A 10 -0.27 -19.18 2.34
N VAL A 11 -0.90 -18.58 3.35
CA VAL A 11 -0.28 -18.39 4.67
C VAL A 11 -0.68 -19.57 5.55
N HIS A 12 0.25 -20.53 5.73
CA HIS A 12 0.06 -21.58 6.72
C HIS A 12 0.22 -21.00 8.13
N SER A 13 -0.89 -20.90 8.87
CA SER A 13 -0.89 -20.59 10.30
C SER A 13 -0.32 -21.78 11.07
N LEU A 14 0.84 -21.60 11.72
CA LEU A 14 1.35 -22.53 12.73
C LEU A 14 0.63 -22.23 14.05
N MET A 15 -0.43 -22.99 14.36
CA MET A 15 -1.08 -22.95 15.66
C MET A 15 -0.33 -23.83 16.67
N PHE A 16 0.14 -23.23 17.76
CA PHE A 16 0.51 -23.97 18.97
C PHE A 16 -0.75 -24.24 19.79
N SER A 17 -0.99 -25.51 20.12
CA SER A 17 -2.10 -25.95 20.98
C SER A 17 -1.69 -25.87 22.45
N SER A 18 -2.46 -25.12 23.23
CA SER A 18 -2.50 -25.23 24.70
C SER A 18 -3.92 -25.61 25.08
N SER A 19 -4.09 -26.78 25.67
CA SER A 19 -5.35 -27.32 26.16
C SER A 19 -5.75 -26.68 27.49
N GLN A 20 -6.97 -26.13 27.57
CA GLN A 20 -7.82 -26.15 28.76
C GLN A 20 -9.25 -25.73 28.40
N GLU A 21 -10.22 -26.58 28.73
CA GLU A 21 -11.66 -26.32 28.63
C GLU A 21 -12.12 -25.43 29.78
N GLU A 22 -12.74 -24.29 29.48
CA GLU A 22 -13.73 -23.66 30.36
C GLU A 22 -14.85 -23.01 29.52
N THR A 23 -16.09 -23.27 29.94
CA THR A 23 -17.34 -22.82 29.34
C THR A 23 -17.50 -21.30 29.42
N GLY A 24 -17.40 -20.62 28.28
CA GLY A 24 -17.73 -19.21 28.10
C GLY A 24 -18.10 -18.92 26.65
N ALA A 25 -19.05 -18.03 26.41
CA ALA A 25 -19.46 -17.60 25.06
C ALA A 25 -18.24 -17.24 24.20
N PRO A 26 -18.22 -17.55 22.89
CA PRO A 26 -17.02 -17.32 22.08
C PRO A 26 -16.82 -15.81 21.90
N THR A 27 -15.99 -15.22 22.76
CA THR A 27 -15.27 -14.00 22.44
C THR A 27 -14.33 -14.37 21.30
N LYS A 28 -14.84 -14.38 20.06
CA LYS A 28 -14.01 -14.62 18.88
C LYS A 28 -12.95 -13.53 18.87
N ASP A 29 -11.70 -13.93 19.10
CA ASP A 29 -10.57 -13.05 18.92
C ASP A 29 -10.66 -12.35 17.56
N PRO A 30 -10.31 -11.06 17.49
CA PRO A 30 -10.35 -10.33 16.23
C PRO A 30 -9.44 -11.04 15.22
N VAL A 31 -9.97 -11.33 14.03
CA VAL A 31 -9.19 -11.99 12.96
C VAL A 31 -7.99 -11.12 12.60
N GLU A 32 -6.78 -11.64 12.78
CA GLU A 32 -5.53 -11.00 12.38
C GLU A 32 -5.16 -11.41 10.96
N TYR A 33 -4.93 -10.43 10.09
CA TYR A 33 -4.45 -10.63 8.72
C TYR A 33 -2.93 -10.81 8.66
N GLY A 34 -2.20 -10.22 9.61
CA GLY A 34 -0.74 -10.24 9.68
C GLY A 34 -0.18 -8.97 10.33
N GLU A 35 1.14 -8.79 10.25
CA GLU A 35 1.86 -7.69 10.89
C GLU A 35 2.88 -7.03 9.94
N LEU A 36 2.99 -5.71 10.01
CA LEU A 36 4.08 -4.94 9.40
C LEU A 36 5.11 -4.54 10.45
N VAL A 37 6.39 -4.71 10.14
CA VAL A 37 7.51 -4.34 11.01
C VAL A 37 8.45 -3.38 10.29
N VAL A 38 8.84 -2.29 10.95
CA VAL A 38 9.84 -1.36 10.45
C VAL A 38 11.23 -1.90 10.76
N LEU A 39 12.00 -2.20 9.70
CA LEU A 39 13.36 -2.67 9.83
C LEU A 39 14.33 -1.52 10.12
N GLY A 40 15.47 -1.83 10.77
CA GLY A 40 16.54 -0.87 11.06
C GLY A 40 16.50 -0.22 12.44
N TYR A 41 15.60 -0.64 13.32
CA TYR A 41 15.43 -0.07 14.66
C TYR A 41 15.44 -1.09 15.81
N ASN A 42 15.92 -2.32 15.58
CA ASN A 42 16.03 -3.39 16.59
C ASN A 42 14.76 -3.61 17.46
N GLY A 43 13.58 -3.39 16.87
CA GLY A 43 12.29 -3.62 17.55
C GLY A 43 11.65 -2.41 18.23
N SER A 44 12.26 -1.22 18.21
CA SER A 44 11.65 0.01 18.77
C SER A 44 12.14 1.27 18.08
N LEU A 45 11.26 2.22 17.75
CA LEU A 45 11.68 3.49 17.14
C LEU A 45 12.57 4.32 18.10
N PRO A 46 13.52 5.15 17.61
CA PRO A 46 14.44 5.92 18.47
C PRO A 46 13.75 6.87 19.45
N SER A 47 12.56 7.37 19.09
CA SER A 47 11.74 8.26 19.94
C SER A 47 10.61 7.53 20.68
N GLY A 48 10.65 6.19 20.67
CA GLY A 48 9.60 5.32 21.13
C GLY A 48 8.37 5.28 20.20
N ASP A 49 7.51 4.30 20.44
CA ASP A 49 6.25 4.15 19.72
C ASP A 49 5.20 5.11 20.30
N ARG A 50 4.56 5.91 19.44
CA ARG A 50 3.54 6.90 19.81
C ARG A 50 2.36 6.88 18.84
N GLY A 51 1.21 6.43 19.34
CA GLY A 51 -0.03 6.38 18.56
C GLY A 51 0.13 5.54 17.29
N ARG A 52 -0.01 6.17 16.12
CA ARG A 52 0.13 5.51 14.81
C ARG A 52 1.58 5.40 14.32
N ARG A 53 2.52 6.10 14.96
CA ARG A 53 3.95 6.00 14.67
C ARG A 53 4.53 4.93 15.59
N ARG A 54 4.80 3.75 15.04
CA ARG A 54 5.26 2.59 15.81
C ARG A 54 6.23 1.73 15.01
N SER A 55 6.96 0.88 15.71
CA SER A 55 7.90 -0.06 15.09
C SER A 55 7.20 -1.27 14.48
N ARG A 56 5.99 -1.60 14.96
CA ARG A 56 5.17 -2.73 14.51
C ARG A 56 3.70 -2.34 14.37
N PHE A 57 3.00 -2.94 13.42
CA PHE A 57 1.60 -2.66 13.16
C PHE A 57 0.86 -3.93 12.71
N ALA A 58 0.07 -4.50 13.63
CA ALA A 58 -0.83 -5.61 13.33
C ALA A 58 -2.08 -5.13 12.56
N LEU A 59 -2.44 -5.89 11.52
CA LEU A 59 -3.59 -5.64 10.67
C LEU A 59 -4.72 -6.58 11.10
N TYR A 60 -5.75 -6.04 11.74
CA TYR A 60 -6.93 -6.81 12.13
C TYR A 60 -8.11 -6.54 11.21
N LYS A 61 -8.95 -7.55 11.00
CA LYS A 61 -10.25 -7.40 10.34
C LYS A 61 -11.05 -6.29 11.00
N ARG A 62 -11.42 -5.29 10.20
CA ARG A 62 -12.18 -4.14 10.70
C ARG A 62 -13.61 -4.56 11.00
N VAL A 63 -14.23 -3.88 11.97
CA VAL A 63 -15.65 -4.05 12.30
C VAL A 63 -16.53 -3.83 11.08
N LYS A 64 -16.25 -2.78 10.30
CA LYS A 64 -16.89 -2.49 9.01
C LYS A 64 -15.84 -2.49 7.92
N ALA A 65 -16.19 -3.09 6.78
CA ALA A 65 -15.38 -3.04 5.58
C ALA A 65 -15.10 -1.59 5.20
N ASN A 66 -13.86 -1.30 4.80
CA ASN A 66 -13.48 0.01 4.26
C ASN A 66 -12.72 -0.11 2.95
N GLY A 67 -12.65 -1.31 2.36
CA GLY A 67 -12.09 -1.55 1.05
C GLY A 67 -12.81 -0.78 -0.05
N VAL A 68 -12.11 -0.60 -1.16
CA VAL A 68 -12.60 0.07 -2.35
C VAL A 68 -12.13 -0.61 -3.62
N LYS A 69 -12.93 -0.53 -4.68
CA LYS A 69 -12.61 -1.10 -6.00
C LYS A 69 -12.92 -0.14 -7.14
N PRO A 70 -12.20 -0.24 -8.27
CA PRO A 70 -12.45 0.60 -9.45
C PRO A 70 -13.93 0.55 -9.88
N SER A 71 -14.46 1.69 -10.30
CA SER A 71 -15.84 1.87 -10.74
C SER A 71 -15.88 2.71 -12.02
N THR A 72 -16.48 3.90 -11.97
CA THR A 72 -16.74 4.74 -13.13
C THR A 72 -15.45 5.41 -13.61
N VAL A 73 -15.28 5.53 -14.93
CA VAL A 73 -14.17 6.27 -15.53
C VAL A 73 -14.70 7.56 -16.16
N HIS A 74 -14.08 8.68 -15.82
CA HIS A 74 -14.36 10.01 -16.38
C HIS A 74 -13.16 10.52 -17.17
N ILE A 75 -13.40 10.97 -18.39
CA ILE A 75 -12.39 11.63 -19.22
C ILE A 75 -12.72 13.13 -19.22
N LEU A 76 -11.81 13.93 -18.66
CA LEU A 76 -12.05 15.34 -18.39
C LEU A 76 -11.06 16.20 -19.17
N ASN A 77 -11.60 17.20 -19.87
CA ASN A 77 -10.79 18.09 -20.71
C ASN A 77 -10.43 19.44 -20.03
N ASN A 78 -10.81 19.64 -18.77
CA ASN A 78 -10.55 20.85 -17.99
C ASN A 78 -10.28 20.49 -16.50
N PRO A 79 -9.22 21.03 -15.86
CA PRO A 79 -8.91 20.82 -14.45
C PRO A 79 -10.05 21.12 -13.46
N GLN A 80 -10.91 22.12 -13.74
CA GLN A 80 -12.02 22.46 -12.86
C GLN A 80 -13.05 21.33 -12.75
N ALA A 81 -13.24 20.54 -13.81
CA ALA A 81 -14.14 19.40 -13.80
C ALA A 81 -13.62 18.25 -12.92
N SER A 82 -12.30 18.11 -12.78
CA SER A 82 -11.71 17.08 -11.91
C SER A 82 -12.05 17.31 -10.43
N LYS A 83 -12.03 18.58 -10.00
CA LYS A 83 -12.46 18.94 -8.64
C LYS A 83 -13.92 18.57 -8.40
N ALA A 84 -14.80 18.79 -9.37
CA ALA A 84 -16.22 18.45 -9.25
C ALA A 84 -16.47 16.93 -9.09
N VAL A 85 -15.69 16.08 -9.78
CA VAL A 85 -15.77 14.62 -9.62
C VAL A 85 -15.30 14.20 -8.22
N ASN A 86 -14.22 14.79 -7.72
CA ASN A 86 -13.65 14.46 -6.40
C ASN A 86 -14.55 14.90 -5.22
N CYS A 87 -15.49 15.82 -5.41
CA CYS A 87 -16.37 16.32 -4.35
C CYS A 87 -17.51 15.36 -3.93
N LYS A 88 -17.72 14.24 -4.64
CA LYS A 88 -18.84 13.31 -4.35
C LYS A 88 -18.61 12.42 -3.12
N GLY A 89 -17.51 12.59 -2.40
CA GLY A 89 -17.19 11.82 -1.19
C GLY A 89 -16.78 10.36 -1.43
N GLN A 90 -16.67 9.95 -2.69
CA GLN A 90 -16.11 8.67 -3.11
C GLN A 90 -14.58 8.76 -3.21
N HIS A 91 -13.92 7.60 -3.21
CA HIS A 91 -12.49 7.57 -3.49
C HIS A 91 -12.25 7.74 -4.99
N SER A 92 -11.11 8.29 -5.39
CA SER A 92 -10.77 8.45 -6.80
C SER A 92 -9.26 8.39 -7.06
N ILE A 93 -8.90 8.06 -8.29
CA ILE A 93 -7.53 8.18 -8.79
C ILE A 93 -7.54 9.08 -10.02
N SER A 94 -6.78 10.17 -9.94
CA SER A 94 -6.67 11.18 -10.98
C SER A 94 -5.36 11.01 -11.75
N TYR A 95 -5.46 10.64 -13.02
CA TYR A 95 -4.35 10.50 -13.97
C TYR A 95 -4.31 11.73 -14.89
N THR A 96 -3.49 12.73 -14.56
CA THR A 96 -3.35 13.95 -15.38
C THR A 96 -2.36 13.70 -16.52
N LEU A 97 -2.89 13.43 -17.72
CA LEU A 97 -2.09 13.20 -18.94
C LEU A 97 -1.51 14.50 -19.50
N SER A 98 -2.27 15.59 -19.44
CA SER A 98 -1.85 16.95 -19.79
C SER A 98 -2.70 17.99 -19.07
N ARG A 99 -2.35 19.27 -19.21
CA ARG A 99 -3.13 20.41 -18.68
C ARG A 99 -4.62 20.36 -19.03
N ASN A 100 -4.96 19.80 -20.19
CA ASN A 100 -6.32 19.74 -20.72
C ASN A 100 -6.82 18.29 -20.84
N HIS A 101 -6.19 17.32 -20.18
CA HIS A 101 -6.63 15.93 -20.25
C HIS A 101 -6.32 15.18 -18.97
N THR A 102 -7.35 14.86 -18.21
CA THR A 102 -7.27 14.07 -16.98
C THR A 102 -8.28 12.94 -17.03
N VAL A 103 -7.82 11.72 -16.75
CA VAL A 103 -8.69 10.57 -16.55
C VAL A 103 -8.88 10.40 -15.05
N VAL A 104 -10.12 10.41 -14.57
CA VAL A 104 -10.46 10.16 -13.17
C VAL A 104 -11.19 8.83 -13.07
N VAL A 105 -10.66 7.91 -12.27
CA VAL A 105 -11.31 6.64 -11.97
C VAL A 105 -11.93 6.74 -10.59
N GLU A 106 -13.26 6.71 -10.50
CA GLU A 106 -13.99 6.61 -9.24
C GLU A 106 -13.80 5.21 -8.64
N TYR A 107 -13.74 5.13 -7.32
CA TYR A 107 -13.61 3.90 -6.54
C TYR A 107 -14.81 3.76 -5.62
N SER A 108 -15.57 2.68 -5.82
CA SER A 108 -16.76 2.36 -5.04
C SER A 108 -16.41 1.51 -3.82
N HIS A 109 -17.31 1.46 -2.83
CA HIS A 109 -17.12 0.64 -1.64
C HIS A 109 -17.03 -0.84 -2.01
N ASP A 110 -16.04 -1.53 -1.45
CA ASP A 110 -15.91 -2.96 -1.52
C ASP A 110 -16.14 -3.60 -0.16
N LYS A 111 -17.21 -4.39 -0.05
CA LYS A 111 -17.65 -5.00 1.21
C LYS A 111 -16.78 -6.19 1.63
N ASP A 112 -15.98 -6.70 0.70
CA ASP A 112 -15.24 -7.95 0.82
C ASP A 112 -13.77 -7.72 1.19
N THR A 113 -13.33 -6.47 1.31
CA THR A 113 -11.95 -6.10 1.64
C THR A 113 -11.82 -5.05 2.74
N ASP A 114 -10.70 -5.08 3.44
CA ASP A 114 -10.24 -4.01 4.32
C ASP A 114 -8.99 -3.35 3.74
N MET A 115 -8.89 -2.03 3.85
CA MET A 115 -7.76 -1.24 3.40
C MET A 115 -7.04 -0.59 4.59
N PHE A 116 -5.71 -0.61 4.54
CA PHE A 116 -4.81 0.04 5.48
C PHE A 116 -3.81 0.88 4.71
N GLN A 117 -3.61 2.13 5.11
CA GLN A 117 -2.68 3.03 4.42
C GLN A 117 -1.45 3.34 5.24
N ILE A 118 -0.31 3.36 4.56
CA ILE A 118 1.00 3.60 5.13
C ILE A 118 1.61 4.82 4.48
N GLY A 119 2.27 5.66 5.26
CA GLY A 119 2.96 6.85 4.74
C GLY A 119 3.54 7.69 5.86
N ARG A 120 4.25 8.77 5.49
CA ARG A 120 4.82 9.69 6.49
C ARG A 120 3.85 10.70 7.07
N SER A 121 2.68 10.86 6.45
CA SER A 121 1.68 11.83 6.91
C SER A 121 1.07 11.37 8.23
N THR A 122 0.80 12.31 9.13
CA THR A 122 0.01 12.06 10.35
C THR A 122 -1.48 12.34 10.15
N GLU A 123 -1.91 12.63 8.92
CA GLU A 123 -3.33 12.84 8.61
C GLU A 123 -4.16 11.57 8.84
N SER A 124 -5.46 11.74 9.07
CA SER A 124 -6.37 10.65 9.43
C SER A 124 -6.43 9.46 8.46
N PRO A 125 -6.20 9.59 7.13
CA PRO A 125 -6.24 8.44 6.23
C PRO A 125 -5.09 7.44 6.42
N ILE A 126 -4.03 7.79 7.17
CA ILE A 126 -2.89 6.91 7.42
C ILE A 126 -3.13 6.07 8.68
N ASP A 127 -3.07 4.75 8.55
CA ASP A 127 -3.17 3.82 9.68
C ASP A 127 -1.82 3.60 10.36
N PHE A 128 -0.75 3.58 9.56
CA PHE A 128 0.60 3.33 10.03
C PHE A 128 1.59 4.39 9.54
N VAL A 129 2.11 5.19 10.48
CA VAL A 129 3.00 6.32 10.18
C VAL A 129 4.44 5.84 10.19
N VAL A 130 5.11 5.95 9.04
CA VAL A 130 6.51 5.56 8.85
C VAL A 130 7.35 6.80 8.49
N THR A 131 8.48 6.96 9.18
CA THR A 131 9.46 8.02 8.94
C THR A 131 10.75 7.43 8.39
N ASP A 132 11.59 8.25 7.75
CA ASP A 132 12.87 7.79 7.21
C ASP A 132 13.74 7.15 8.30
N THR A 133 14.37 6.02 7.96
CA THR A 133 15.28 5.32 8.84
C THR A 133 16.53 6.16 9.05
N VAL A 134 16.88 6.43 10.31
CA VAL A 134 18.14 7.08 10.66
C VAL A 134 19.21 5.99 10.63
N SER A 135 20.23 6.14 9.78
CA SER A 135 21.35 5.19 9.74
C SER A 135 22.06 5.19 11.10
N GLY A 136 22.10 4.04 11.78
CA GLY A 136 22.62 3.88 13.14
C GLY A 136 24.15 3.96 13.23
N GLY A 137 24.73 5.14 12.96
CA GLY A 137 26.18 5.36 13.00
C GLY A 137 26.63 6.71 13.57
N THR A 138 25.73 7.57 14.05
CA THR A 138 26.09 8.82 14.72
C THR A 138 25.42 8.86 16.07
N ASP A 139 26.19 8.52 17.11
CA ASP A 139 25.90 8.86 18.49
C ASP A 139 25.58 10.37 18.59
N GLY A 140 24.43 10.71 19.14
CA GLY A 140 24.28 11.96 19.89
C GLY A 140 23.95 13.26 19.17
N GLU A 141 23.41 13.26 17.94
CA GLU A 141 22.77 14.48 17.40
C GLU A 141 21.40 14.17 16.79
N ASP A 142 20.36 14.79 17.37
CA ASP A 142 19.06 15.05 16.75
C ASP A 142 19.26 15.96 15.52
N SER A 143 20.00 15.50 14.53
CA SER A 143 20.01 16.13 13.22
C SER A 143 18.66 15.80 12.59
N PRO A 144 17.76 16.79 12.43
CA PRO A 144 16.48 16.51 11.80
C PRO A 144 16.77 15.99 10.39
N ILE A 145 16.19 14.86 10.01
CA ILE A 145 16.15 14.45 8.60
C ILE A 145 15.41 15.56 7.86
N THR A 146 16.16 16.49 7.26
CA THR A 146 15.62 17.70 6.63
C THR A 146 14.87 17.39 5.34
N GLN A 147 15.11 16.22 4.75
CA GLN A 147 14.48 15.78 3.50
C GLN A 147 14.04 14.32 3.60
N SER A 148 12.72 14.11 3.74
CA SER A 148 12.11 12.79 3.68
C SER A 148 11.88 12.35 2.25
N THR A 149 12.25 11.12 1.92
CA THR A 149 11.98 10.52 0.60
C THR A 149 10.71 9.67 0.59
N ILE A 150 10.11 9.45 1.76
CA ILE A 150 8.88 8.70 1.94
C ILE A 150 7.68 9.56 1.53
N SER A 151 6.77 8.97 0.76
CA SER A 151 5.55 9.65 0.34
C SER A 151 4.59 9.86 1.52
N ARG A 152 3.84 10.98 1.50
CA ARG A 152 2.82 11.28 2.54
C ARG A 152 1.79 10.17 2.66
N PHE A 153 1.34 9.64 1.52
CA PHE A 153 0.45 8.49 1.38
C PHE A 153 1.13 7.48 0.44
N ALA A 154 1.93 6.59 1.00
CA ALA A 154 2.93 5.82 0.26
C ALA A 154 2.36 4.57 -0.40
N CYS A 155 1.60 3.76 0.33
CA CYS A 155 0.98 2.55 -0.18
C CYS A 155 -0.29 2.18 0.58
N ARG A 156 -1.03 1.22 0.00
CA ARG A 156 -2.18 0.57 0.61
C ARG A 156 -1.88 -0.92 0.74
N ILE A 157 -2.20 -1.50 1.88
CA ILE A 157 -2.36 -2.95 2.05
C ILE A 157 -3.86 -3.22 2.07
N VAL A 158 -4.31 -4.09 1.16
CA VAL A 158 -5.71 -4.49 1.04
C VAL A 158 -5.82 -5.97 1.36
N CYS A 159 -6.59 -6.31 2.39
CA CYS A 159 -6.80 -7.69 2.83
C CYS A 159 -8.21 -8.14 2.50
N GLU A 160 -8.34 -9.37 1.99
CA GLU A 160 -9.63 -10.03 1.84
C GLU A 160 -10.25 -10.31 3.22
N ARG A 161 -11.54 -10.02 3.38
CA ARG A 161 -12.25 -10.22 4.65
C ARG A 161 -12.68 -11.66 4.90
N ASN A 162 -12.53 -12.53 3.91
CA ASN A 162 -12.88 -13.95 3.96
C ASN A 162 -11.61 -14.80 3.73
N PRO A 163 -11.55 -16.03 4.26
CA PRO A 163 -10.44 -16.94 4.00
C PRO A 163 -10.14 -17.07 2.50
N PRO A 164 -8.85 -17.12 2.09
CA PRO A 164 -7.65 -17.25 2.93
C PRO A 164 -7.10 -15.92 3.48
N TYR A 165 -7.89 -14.84 3.42
CA TYR A 165 -7.52 -13.50 3.90
C TYR A 165 -6.32 -12.89 3.17
N THR A 166 -6.22 -13.14 1.86
CA THR A 166 -5.10 -12.69 1.04
C THR A 166 -4.85 -11.19 1.21
N ALA A 167 -3.60 -10.83 1.52
CA ALA A 167 -3.15 -9.45 1.55
C ALA A 167 -2.46 -9.07 0.24
N ARG A 168 -2.78 -7.89 -0.30
CA ARG A 168 -2.16 -7.32 -1.50
C ARG A 168 -1.69 -5.91 -1.24
N ILE A 169 -0.59 -5.52 -1.88
CA ILE A 169 -0.02 -4.17 -1.79
C ILE A 169 -0.29 -3.40 -3.08
N TYR A 170 -0.59 -2.12 -2.93
CA TYR A 170 -0.80 -1.18 -4.03
C TYR A 170 0.02 0.08 -3.76
N ALA A 171 0.61 0.66 -4.81
CA ALA A 171 1.30 1.93 -4.67
C ALA A 171 0.31 3.08 -4.45
N ALA A 172 0.78 4.13 -3.78
CA ALA A 172 0.03 5.29 -3.30
C ALA A 172 -1.05 4.97 -2.26
N GLY A 173 -1.41 5.98 -1.47
CA GLY A 173 -2.61 5.99 -0.65
C GLY A 173 -3.47 7.21 -0.96
N PHE A 174 -4.77 7.10 -0.68
CA PHE A 174 -5.73 8.17 -0.80
C PHE A 174 -5.47 9.25 0.26
N ASP A 175 -5.48 10.51 -0.17
CA ASP A 175 -5.33 11.66 0.71
C ASP A 175 -6.63 11.97 1.50
N THR A 176 -6.63 13.09 2.22
CA THR A 176 -7.81 13.56 2.98
C THR A 176 -9.00 13.94 2.09
N SER A 177 -8.77 14.17 0.79
CA SER A 177 -9.82 14.34 -0.21
C SER A 177 -10.25 13.01 -0.85
N LYS A 178 -9.79 11.88 -0.29
CA LYS A 178 -10.01 10.52 -0.80
C LYS A 178 -9.47 10.31 -2.22
N ASN A 179 -8.46 11.07 -2.63
CA ASN A 179 -7.92 11.03 -3.98
C ASN A 179 -6.45 10.57 -3.99
N ILE A 180 -6.07 9.84 -5.04
CA ILE A 180 -4.67 9.62 -5.43
C ILE A 180 -4.41 10.47 -6.67
N PHE A 181 -3.39 11.32 -6.62
CA PHE A 181 -3.03 12.20 -7.74
C PHE A 181 -1.74 11.74 -8.43
N LEU A 182 -1.86 11.39 -9.71
CA LEU A 182 -0.73 11.13 -10.61
C LEU A 182 -0.62 12.29 -11.60
N GLY A 183 0.32 13.20 -11.34
CA GLY A 183 0.56 14.36 -12.19
C GLY A 183 1.20 14.04 -13.55
N GLU A 184 1.42 15.09 -14.34
CA GLU A 184 1.96 14.97 -15.71
C GLU A 184 3.29 14.21 -15.79
N LYS A 185 4.15 14.35 -14.77
CA LYS A 185 5.47 13.69 -14.70
C LYS A 185 5.42 12.22 -14.23
N ALA A 186 4.28 11.73 -13.75
CA ALA A 186 4.15 10.34 -13.34
C ALA A 186 4.04 9.41 -14.56
N ALA A 187 4.68 8.25 -14.48
CA ALA A 187 4.53 7.18 -15.46
C ALA A 187 3.10 6.64 -15.39
N LYS A 188 2.39 6.63 -16.51
CA LYS A 188 0.99 6.24 -16.60
C LYS A 188 0.65 5.77 -18.00
N TRP A 189 -0.20 4.78 -18.10
CA TRP A 189 -0.51 4.10 -19.36
C TRP A 189 -1.90 3.46 -19.27
N LYS A 190 -2.43 3.04 -20.41
CA LYS A 190 -3.52 2.07 -20.46
C LYS A 190 -2.92 0.67 -20.52
N ASN A 191 -3.40 -0.24 -19.68
CA ASN A 191 -3.04 -1.65 -19.73
C ASN A 191 -3.76 -2.33 -20.94
N PRO A 192 -3.43 -3.59 -21.27
CA PRO A 192 -4.08 -4.32 -22.37
C PRO A 192 -5.61 -4.39 -22.25
N ASP A 193 -6.14 -4.37 -21.03
CA ASP A 193 -7.59 -4.35 -20.76
C ASP A 193 -8.23 -2.96 -20.92
N GLY A 194 -7.44 -1.96 -21.33
CA GLY A 194 -7.88 -0.58 -21.56
C GLY A 194 -8.03 0.27 -20.29
N GLN A 195 -7.71 -0.28 -19.12
CA GLN A 195 -7.74 0.41 -17.82
C GLN A 195 -6.50 1.26 -17.62
N MET A 196 -6.67 2.42 -16.97
CA MET A 196 -5.53 3.26 -16.60
C MET A 196 -4.77 2.66 -15.42
N ASP A 197 -3.45 2.75 -15.49
CA ASP A 197 -2.54 2.45 -14.39
C ASP A 197 -1.37 3.44 -14.41
N GLY A 198 -0.55 3.42 -13.36
CA GLY A 198 0.64 4.25 -13.27
C GLY A 198 1.50 3.94 -12.06
N LEU A 199 2.64 4.61 -12.00
CA LEU A 199 3.61 4.51 -10.91
C LEU A 199 3.68 5.84 -10.15
N THR A 200 3.89 5.75 -8.83
CA THR A 200 4.24 6.92 -8.02
C THR A 200 5.64 7.43 -8.39
N THR A 201 5.96 8.67 -8.06
CA THR A 201 7.24 9.28 -8.48
C THR A 201 8.45 8.44 -8.04
N ASN A 202 8.51 7.99 -6.78
CA ASN A 202 9.66 7.25 -6.24
C ASN A 202 9.47 5.72 -6.21
N GLY A 203 8.30 5.23 -6.61
CA GLY A 203 7.95 3.81 -6.61
C GLY A 203 7.68 3.22 -5.22
N VAL A 204 6.96 2.09 -5.21
CA VAL A 204 6.84 1.18 -4.05
C VAL A 204 7.42 -0.15 -4.48
N LEU A 205 8.44 -0.62 -3.77
CA LEU A 205 9.19 -1.82 -4.15
C LEU A 205 8.88 -2.97 -3.19
N VAL A 206 8.78 -4.18 -3.74
CA VAL A 206 8.53 -5.42 -2.99
C VAL A 206 9.56 -6.47 -3.40
N MET A 207 10.03 -7.23 -2.43
CA MET A 207 10.86 -8.42 -2.65
C MET A 207 10.32 -9.55 -1.80
N HIS A 208 10.01 -10.68 -2.44
CA HIS A 208 9.74 -11.94 -1.74
C HIS A 208 11.04 -12.73 -1.62
N PRO A 209 11.56 -12.98 -0.40
CA PRO A 209 12.72 -13.85 -0.23
C PRO A 209 12.44 -15.25 -0.78
N ARG A 210 13.44 -15.87 -1.41
CA ARG A 210 13.35 -17.25 -1.87
C ARG A 210 13.58 -18.18 -0.68
N GLY A 211 12.66 -19.11 -0.44
CA GLY A 211 12.71 -19.98 0.74
C GLY A 211 12.00 -19.42 1.99
N GLY A 212 11.27 -18.30 1.86
CA GLY A 212 10.49 -17.71 2.96
C GLY A 212 11.35 -16.90 3.93
N PHE A 213 11.00 -16.91 5.22
CA PHE A 213 11.79 -16.29 6.30
C PHE A 213 12.44 -17.39 7.15
N THR A 214 13.45 -18.06 6.60
CA THR A 214 14.21 -19.16 7.19
C THR A 214 15.72 -18.84 7.14
N GLU A 215 16.56 -19.63 7.80
CA GLU A 215 18.02 -19.42 7.78
C GLU A 215 18.61 -19.64 6.37
N GLU A 216 17.97 -20.49 5.56
CA GLU A 216 18.36 -20.80 4.19
C GLU A 216 17.83 -19.80 3.15
N SER A 217 17.12 -18.76 3.61
CA SER A 217 16.51 -17.76 2.74
C SER A 217 17.54 -17.04 1.87
N LYS A 218 17.24 -17.00 0.57
CA LYS A 218 18.04 -16.24 -0.40
C LYS A 218 17.34 -14.95 -0.77
N PRO A 219 18.09 -13.88 -1.10
CA PRO A 219 17.50 -12.67 -1.64
C PRO A 219 16.61 -12.99 -2.84
N GLY A 220 15.41 -12.40 -2.83
CA GLY A 220 14.51 -12.37 -3.96
C GLY A 220 14.91 -11.32 -4.98
N VAL A 221 14.03 -11.08 -5.95
CA VAL A 221 14.19 -9.98 -6.90
C VAL A 221 13.24 -8.86 -6.52
N TRP A 222 13.77 -7.64 -6.47
CA TRP A 222 12.94 -6.45 -6.27
C TRP A 222 12.06 -6.20 -7.49
N ARG A 223 10.79 -5.88 -7.21
CA ARG A 223 9.78 -5.50 -8.19
C ARG A 223 9.12 -4.20 -7.76
N GLU A 224 8.69 -3.41 -8.73
CA GLU A 224 7.93 -2.20 -8.51
C GLU A 224 6.43 -2.49 -8.64
N ILE A 225 5.65 -1.99 -7.69
CA ILE A 225 4.20 -2.17 -7.65
C ILE A 225 3.52 -0.92 -8.20
N SER A 226 2.53 -1.11 -9.07
CA SER A 226 1.75 -0.02 -9.62
C SER A 226 0.63 0.45 -8.69
N VAL A 227 -0.02 1.54 -9.06
CA VAL A 227 -1.17 2.09 -8.32
C VAL A 227 -2.38 1.15 -8.40
N CYS A 228 -2.51 0.37 -9.47
CA CYS A 228 -3.54 -0.67 -9.62
C CYS A 228 -3.08 -2.07 -9.15
N GLY A 229 -1.84 -2.22 -8.66
CA GLY A 229 -1.36 -3.46 -8.03
C GLY A 229 -0.65 -4.44 -8.97
N ASP A 230 -0.37 -4.03 -10.21
CA ASP A 230 0.44 -4.81 -11.14
C ASP A 230 1.93 -4.76 -10.75
N VAL A 231 2.66 -5.81 -11.12
CA VAL A 231 4.06 -6.02 -10.74
C VAL A 231 4.96 -5.77 -11.94
N TYR A 232 5.95 -4.89 -11.78
CA TYR A 232 6.89 -4.54 -12.84
C TYR A 232 8.33 -4.81 -12.39
N THR A 233 9.24 -5.02 -13.35
CA THR A 233 10.68 -4.92 -13.07
C THR A 233 11.03 -3.51 -12.58
N LEU A 234 12.20 -3.36 -11.97
CA LEU A 234 12.71 -2.04 -11.62
C LEU A 234 12.87 -1.16 -12.87
N ARG A 235 12.72 0.15 -12.67
CA ARG A 235 13.17 1.17 -13.62
C ARG A 235 14.70 1.14 -13.71
N GLU A 236 15.24 1.72 -14.79
CA GLU A 236 16.69 1.88 -14.96
C GLU A 236 17.32 2.65 -13.81
N THR A 237 16.69 3.74 -13.39
CA THR A 237 17.06 4.51 -12.19
C THR A 237 15.83 4.82 -11.35
N ARG A 238 16.03 4.96 -10.03
CA ARG A 238 14.93 5.34 -9.13
C ARG A 238 14.35 6.68 -9.58
N SER A 239 13.03 6.76 -9.64
CA SER A 239 12.28 7.94 -10.06
C SER A 239 12.35 8.29 -11.57
N ALA A 240 12.93 7.42 -12.41
CA ALA A 240 12.86 7.55 -13.86
C ALA A 240 11.39 7.56 -14.34
N GLN A 241 11.10 8.29 -15.43
CA GLN A 241 9.73 8.36 -15.97
C GLN A 241 9.32 7.09 -16.74
N THR A 242 10.31 6.28 -17.14
CA THR A 242 10.08 5.04 -17.86
C THR A 242 9.81 3.91 -16.88
N ARG A 243 8.67 3.24 -17.04
CA ARG A 243 8.32 2.03 -16.26
C ARG A 243 9.24 0.87 -16.61
N GLY A 244 9.38 -0.07 -15.68
CA GLY A 244 9.95 -1.39 -15.97
C GLY A 244 9.05 -2.22 -16.90
N LYS A 245 9.50 -3.43 -17.21
CA LYS A 245 8.71 -4.42 -17.96
C LYS A 245 7.67 -5.04 -17.02
N LEU A 246 6.45 -5.27 -17.53
CA LEU A 246 5.46 -6.09 -16.85
C LEU A 246 6.02 -7.51 -16.67
#